data_AF-A0A935Y4Z7-F1
#
_entry.id   AF-A0A935Y4Z7-F1
#
_cell.length_a   1.000
_cell.length_b   1.000
_cell.length_c   1.000
_cell.angle_alpha   90.00
_cell.angle_beta   90.00
_cell.angle_gamma   90.00
#
_symmetry.space_group_name_H-M   'P 1'
#
loop_
_entity.id
_entity.type
_entity.pdbx_description
1 polymer ?
#
loop_
_entity_poly.entity_id
_entity_poly.type
_entity_poly.pdbx_seq_one_letter_code
_entity_poly.pdbx_strand_id
1 'polypeptide(L)'
;MEDTTGTIEGVEPLDLLSEGREISLRPDSGLIISYLDSCQRENIRGGKIVIGKAQSDVTDGNVSRKRISCDPAALALTPEQANQSATLVFRPAPLEDGVKFVMGTRRPVVIAGDLKDVLIEDLRKPGTTWSVVVVNGVADLTADRRILDRGGHYRLVGGGRTLVFQIGLEATDAPLPLLLRVIRF
;
A
#
# COMPACT_ATOMS: atom_id res chain seq x y z
N MET A 1 4.49 1.60 -8.37
CA MET A 1 5.55 2.58 -8.63
C MET A 1 5.69 3.42 -7.38
N GLU A 2 6.91 3.63 -6.89
CA GLU A 2 7.12 4.33 -5.60
C GLU A 2 7.41 5.81 -5.78
N ASP A 3 8.35 6.16 -6.66
CA ASP A 3 8.77 7.53 -6.89
C ASP A 3 9.44 7.70 -8.27
N THR A 4 9.50 8.93 -8.74
CA THR A 4 10.11 9.32 -10.02
C THR A 4 11.09 10.47 -9.84
N THR A 5 12.17 10.48 -10.59
CA THR A 5 12.99 11.68 -10.80
C THR A 5 12.79 12.14 -12.23
N GLY A 6 12.24 13.34 -12.41
CA GLY A 6 11.79 13.84 -13.71
C GLY A 6 10.38 13.36 -14.07
N THR A 7 9.80 13.93 -15.13
CA THR A 7 8.48 13.52 -15.63
C THR A 7 8.64 12.32 -16.55
N ILE A 8 7.94 11.23 -16.24
CA ILE A 8 7.90 10.01 -17.03
C ILE A 8 6.48 9.86 -17.59
N GLU A 9 6.37 9.74 -18.91
CA GLU A 9 5.06 9.70 -19.57
C GLU A 9 4.24 8.49 -19.11
N GLY A 10 2.99 8.76 -18.71
CA GLY A 10 2.03 7.74 -18.29
C GLY A 10 2.34 7.06 -16.96
N VAL A 11 3.32 7.52 -16.18
CA VAL A 11 3.71 6.90 -14.91
C VAL A 11 3.70 7.96 -13.80
N GLU A 12 2.79 7.80 -12.83
CA GLU A 12 2.61 8.70 -11.69
C GLU A 12 2.86 8.00 -10.36
N PRO A 13 3.33 8.73 -9.32
CA PRO A 13 3.53 8.20 -7.96
C PRO A 13 2.37 7.30 -7.50
N LEU A 14 2.71 6.12 -6.96
CA LEU A 14 1.79 5.07 -6.52
C LEU A 14 1.10 4.24 -7.61
N ASP A 15 1.34 4.50 -8.90
CA ASP A 15 0.75 3.68 -9.97
C ASP A 15 1.05 2.18 -9.83
N LEU A 16 0.04 1.34 -10.04
CA LEU A 16 0.21 -0.10 -10.19
C LEU A 16 0.70 -0.40 -11.61
N LEU A 17 1.89 -0.98 -11.71
CA LEU A 17 2.50 -1.31 -13.00
C LEU A 17 2.27 -2.78 -13.33
N SER A 18 1.62 -3.05 -14.47
CA SER A 18 1.37 -4.40 -14.96
C SER A 18 2.63 -5.04 -15.56
N GLU A 19 2.73 -6.36 -15.45
CA GLU A 19 3.76 -7.14 -16.15
C GLU A 19 3.66 -6.92 -17.68
N GLY A 20 4.81 -6.87 -18.36
CA GLY A 20 4.94 -6.58 -19.78
C GLY A 20 4.85 -5.09 -20.13
N ARG A 21 4.52 -4.21 -19.17
CA ARG A 21 4.51 -2.77 -19.42
C ARG A 21 5.91 -2.29 -19.78
N GLU A 22 6.01 -1.56 -20.89
CA GLU A 22 7.24 -0.90 -21.31
C GLU A 22 7.27 0.55 -20.84
N ILE A 23 8.43 1.00 -20.36
CA ILE A 23 8.69 2.38 -19.96
C ILE A 23 10.04 2.81 -20.52
N SER A 24 10.09 3.97 -21.16
CA SER A 24 11.34 4.56 -21.64
C SER A 24 11.74 5.73 -20.74
N LEU A 25 12.95 5.69 -20.20
CA LEU A 25 13.52 6.75 -19.39
C LEU A 25 14.59 7.52 -20.16
N ARG A 26 14.53 8.85 -20.07
CA ARG A 26 15.65 9.69 -20.50
C ARG A 26 16.87 9.46 -19.60
N PRO A 27 18.11 9.72 -20.06
CA PRO A 27 19.32 9.45 -19.28
C PRO A 27 19.36 10.10 -17.89
N ASP A 28 18.71 11.24 -17.72
CA ASP A 28 18.62 12.00 -16.46
C ASP A 28 17.39 11.63 -15.60
N SER A 29 16.47 10.85 -16.14
CA SER A 29 15.25 10.42 -15.47
C SER A 29 15.46 9.14 -14.68
N GLY A 30 14.66 8.95 -13.63
CA GLY A 30 14.77 7.80 -12.74
C GLY A 30 13.44 7.32 -12.21
N LEU A 31 13.38 6.03 -11.89
CA LEU A 31 12.19 5.35 -11.41
C LEU A 31 12.55 4.47 -10.21
N ILE A 32 11.75 4.54 -9.16
CA ILE A 32 11.80 3.60 -8.05
C ILE A 32 10.59 2.68 -8.13
N ILE A 33 10.83 1.38 -8.28
CA ILE A 33 9.77 0.36 -8.30
C ILE A 33 9.92 -0.54 -7.07
N SER A 34 8.78 -0.90 -6.50
CA SER A 34 8.67 -1.82 -5.39
C SER A 34 7.78 -2.99 -5.82
N TYR A 35 8.34 -4.20 -5.84
CA TYR A 35 7.67 -5.46 -6.18
C TYR A 35 7.23 -6.16 -4.91
N LEU A 36 5.92 -6.25 -4.73
CA LEU A 36 5.33 -6.85 -3.55
C LEU A 36 5.56 -8.36 -3.46
N ASP A 37 5.50 -9.06 -4.59
CA ASP A 37 5.59 -10.53 -4.59
C ASP A 37 7.02 -11.04 -4.33
N SER A 38 8.03 -10.28 -4.71
CA SER A 38 9.45 -10.64 -4.53
C SER A 38 10.13 -9.89 -3.37
N CYS A 39 9.42 -8.94 -2.75
CA CYS A 39 9.98 -7.92 -1.86
C CYS A 39 11.22 -7.20 -2.44
N GLN A 40 11.24 -7.02 -3.76
CA GLN A 40 12.35 -6.38 -4.48
C GLN A 40 12.06 -4.89 -4.63
N ARG A 41 13.03 -4.04 -4.28
CA ARG A 41 13.03 -2.61 -4.63
C ARG A 41 14.09 -2.35 -5.68
N GLU A 42 13.72 -1.65 -6.73
CA GLU A 42 14.59 -1.26 -7.83
C GLU A 42 14.72 0.27 -7.87
N ASN A 43 15.92 0.74 -8.17
CA ASN A 43 16.20 2.13 -8.50
C ASN A 43 16.85 2.13 -9.89
N ILE A 44 16.11 2.65 -10.88
CA ILE A 44 16.46 2.58 -12.30
C ILE A 44 16.73 3.99 -12.82
N ARG A 45 17.77 4.15 -13.66
CA ARG A 45 18.18 5.40 -14.30
C ARG A 45 18.38 5.20 -15.80
N GLY A 46 17.65 5.97 -16.61
CA GLY A 46 17.71 5.87 -18.07
C GLY A 46 17.30 4.51 -18.65
N GLY A 47 17.27 4.42 -19.98
CA GLY A 47 17.10 3.17 -20.72
C GLY A 47 15.65 2.76 -20.97
N LYS A 48 15.48 1.56 -21.53
CA LYS A 48 14.19 0.89 -21.74
C LYS A 48 13.97 -0.12 -20.62
N ILE A 49 12.79 -0.07 -20.02
CA ILE A 49 12.38 -0.92 -18.90
C ILE A 49 11.19 -1.75 -19.35
N VAL A 50 11.24 -3.06 -19.11
CA VAL A 50 10.09 -3.95 -19.22
C VAL A 50 9.76 -4.48 -17.83
N ILE A 51 8.56 -4.19 -17.35
CA ILE A 51 8.12 -4.61 -16.02
C ILE A 51 7.91 -6.13 -16.01
N GLY A 52 8.70 -6.87 -15.24
CA GLY A 52 8.50 -8.30 -15.01
C GLY A 52 7.69 -8.57 -13.75
N LYS A 53 7.43 -9.85 -13.44
CA LYS A 53 6.69 -10.25 -12.23
C LYS A 53 7.46 -9.98 -10.92
N ALA A 54 8.76 -10.25 -10.90
CA ALA A 54 9.59 -10.18 -9.69
C ALA A 54 10.59 -9.02 -9.69
N GLN A 55 10.93 -8.50 -10.87
CA GLN A 55 11.90 -7.43 -11.12
C GLN A 55 11.73 -6.93 -12.57
N SER A 56 12.29 -5.79 -12.91
CA SER A 56 12.31 -5.29 -14.29
C SER A 56 13.45 -5.88 -15.11
N ASP A 57 13.23 -6.03 -16.41
CA ASP A 57 14.30 -6.10 -17.40
C ASP A 57 14.68 -4.68 -17.87
N VAL A 58 15.98 -4.38 -17.94
CA VAL A 58 16.48 -3.02 -18.19
C VAL A 58 17.57 -3.07 -19.25
N THR A 59 17.34 -2.39 -20.37
CA THR A 59 18.28 -2.26 -21.49
C THR A 59 18.77 -0.82 -21.61
N ASP A 60 20.06 -0.62 -21.85
CA ASP A 60 20.70 0.70 -22.01
C ASP A 60 20.47 1.68 -20.84
N GLY A 61 20.21 1.14 -19.65
CA GLY A 61 20.00 1.87 -18.40
C GLY A 61 20.81 1.28 -17.24
N ASN A 62 20.77 1.96 -16.09
CA ASN A 62 21.37 1.45 -14.85
C ASN A 62 20.28 1.01 -13.88
N VAL A 63 20.44 -0.15 -13.25
CA VAL A 63 19.52 -0.65 -12.24
C VAL A 63 20.25 -1.10 -10.98
N SER A 64 19.84 -0.54 -9.86
CA SER A 64 20.21 -0.97 -8.52
C SER A 64 19.06 -1.75 -7.90
N ARG A 65 19.37 -2.91 -7.30
CA ARG A 65 18.38 -3.83 -6.72
C ARG A 65 18.68 -4.05 -5.25
N LYS A 66 17.66 -3.89 -4.40
CA LYS A 66 17.71 -4.23 -2.98
C LYS A 66 16.50 -5.05 -2.58
N ARG A 67 16.74 -6.21 -1.96
CA ARG A 67 15.68 -6.94 -1.27
C ARG A 67 15.37 -6.25 0.06
N ILE A 68 14.10 -5.95 0.28
CA ILE A 68 13.62 -5.36 1.53
C ILE A 68 12.86 -6.44 2.26
N SER A 69 12.99 -6.51 3.59
CA SER A 69 12.10 -7.37 4.37
C SER A 69 10.69 -6.79 4.27
N CYS A 70 9.87 -7.33 3.40
CA CYS A 70 8.44 -7.05 3.35
C CYS A 70 7.71 -8.26 3.93
N ASP A 71 6.70 -8.05 4.75
CA ASP A 71 5.92 -9.14 5.33
C ASP A 71 4.75 -9.48 4.40
N PRO A 72 4.83 -10.54 3.58
CA PRO A 72 3.72 -10.93 2.72
C PRO A 72 2.49 -11.41 3.48
N ALA A 73 2.59 -11.78 4.77
CA ALA A 73 1.42 -12.13 5.57
C ALA A 73 0.59 -10.91 5.98
N ALA A 74 1.23 -9.74 6.16
CA ALA A 74 0.52 -8.45 6.23
C ALA A 74 -0.16 -8.08 4.89
N LEU A 75 0.16 -8.79 3.81
CA LEU A 75 -0.40 -8.62 2.46
C LEU A 75 -1.43 -9.70 2.09
N ALA A 76 -1.70 -10.68 2.96
CA ALA A 76 -2.61 -11.79 2.69
C ALA A 76 -3.92 -11.62 3.47
N LEU A 77 -4.99 -11.23 2.78
CA LEU A 77 -6.36 -11.41 3.25
C LEU A 77 -6.77 -12.86 3.01
N THR A 78 -7.15 -13.62 4.04
CA THR A 78 -7.79 -14.91 3.79
C THR A 78 -9.27 -14.72 3.44
N PRO A 79 -9.80 -15.41 2.40
CA PRO A 79 -11.17 -15.23 1.92
C PRO A 79 -12.25 -15.49 2.97
N GLU A 80 -12.00 -16.37 3.94
CA GLU A 80 -12.99 -16.74 4.97
C GLU A 80 -13.37 -15.57 5.88
N GLN A 81 -12.56 -14.52 5.94
CA GLN A 81 -12.71 -13.42 6.90
C GLN A 81 -13.40 -12.19 6.29
N ALA A 82 -13.41 -12.05 4.96
CA ALA A 82 -14.13 -10.99 4.26
C ALA A 82 -15.67 -11.15 4.35
N ASN A 83 -16.15 -12.39 4.52
CA ASN A 83 -17.58 -12.72 4.53
C ASN A 83 -18.24 -12.74 5.92
N GLN A 84 -17.49 -12.52 7.02
CA GLN A 84 -18.01 -12.72 8.39
C GLN A 84 -18.63 -11.49 9.06
N SER A 85 -19.03 -10.44 8.31
CA SER A 85 -19.56 -9.21 8.94
C SER A 85 -20.86 -8.68 8.35
N ALA A 86 -21.73 -9.57 7.88
CA ALA A 86 -23.15 -9.25 7.76
C ALA A 86 -23.86 -9.67 9.07
N THR A 87 -24.31 -8.68 9.85
CA THR A 87 -25.06 -8.77 11.12
C THR A 87 -24.21 -8.60 12.38
N LEU A 88 -24.04 -7.36 12.87
CA LEU A 88 -23.62 -7.11 14.25
C LEU A 88 -24.47 -6.00 14.89
N VAL A 89 -25.27 -6.43 15.86
CA VAL A 89 -25.87 -5.60 16.91
C VAL A 89 -24.73 -5.07 17.78
N PHE A 90 -24.70 -3.76 18.03
CA PHE A 90 -23.66 -3.11 18.85
C PHE A 90 -23.56 -3.75 20.24
N ARG A 91 -22.50 -4.54 20.44
CA ARG A 91 -21.92 -4.87 21.75
C ARG A 91 -20.41 -4.61 21.62
N PRO A 92 -19.76 -3.91 22.57
CA PRO A 92 -18.32 -3.72 22.51
C PRO A 92 -17.65 -5.09 22.69
N ALA A 93 -17.17 -5.66 21.58
CA ALA A 93 -16.40 -6.90 21.57
C ALA A 93 -14.94 -6.61 21.99
N PRO A 94 -14.24 -7.58 22.59
CA PRO A 94 -12.84 -7.43 22.97
C PRO A 94 -11.99 -7.11 21.74
N LEU A 95 -11.10 -6.12 21.86
CA LEU A 95 -10.31 -5.52 20.77
C LEU A 95 -9.27 -6.47 20.13
N GLU A 96 -9.23 -7.74 20.53
CA GLU A 96 -8.20 -8.74 20.14
C GLU A 96 -8.66 -9.65 18.99
N ASP A 97 -9.97 -9.87 18.81
CA ASP A 97 -10.51 -10.72 17.75
C ASP A 97 -10.62 -9.94 16.43
N GLY A 98 -9.50 -9.78 15.72
CA GLY A 98 -9.56 -9.35 14.31
C GLY A 98 -8.36 -8.61 13.72
N VAL A 99 -7.39 -8.15 14.52
CA VAL A 99 -6.19 -7.45 14.00
C VAL A 99 -5.38 -8.41 13.12
N LYS A 100 -5.28 -8.10 11.81
CA LYS A 100 -4.58 -8.95 10.85
C LYS A 100 -3.06 -8.78 10.89
N PHE A 101 -2.60 -7.56 11.16
CA PHE A 101 -1.18 -7.21 11.23
C PHE A 101 -0.97 -5.86 11.90
N VAL A 102 0.27 -5.60 12.30
CA VAL A 102 0.72 -4.34 12.91
C VAL A 102 1.64 -3.62 11.94
N MET A 103 1.30 -2.38 11.60
CA MET A 103 2.10 -1.53 10.72
C MET A 103 3.20 -0.81 11.50
N GLY A 104 4.43 -0.90 11.00
CA GLY A 104 5.58 -0.15 11.51
C GLY A 104 5.62 1.34 11.08
N THR A 105 4.61 1.79 10.36
CA THR A 105 4.49 3.16 9.85
C THR A 105 3.14 3.74 10.17
N ARG A 106 3.10 5.05 10.38
CA ARG A 106 1.87 5.82 10.57
C ARG A 106 1.30 6.34 9.25
N ARG A 107 1.97 6.05 8.13
CA ARG A 107 1.63 6.53 6.78
C ARG A 107 1.33 5.38 5.80
N PRO A 108 0.34 4.52 6.10
CA PRO A 108 -0.02 3.40 5.24
C PRO A 108 -0.66 3.84 3.91
N VAL A 109 -0.49 3.00 2.90
CA VAL A 109 -1.11 3.10 1.58
C VAL A 109 -1.88 1.81 1.32
N VAL A 110 -3.07 1.88 0.75
CA VAL A 110 -3.94 0.73 0.50
C VAL A 110 -4.06 0.48 -0.99
N ILE A 111 -3.77 -0.74 -1.43
CA ILE A 111 -4.11 -1.21 -2.78
C ILE A 111 -5.55 -1.72 -2.72
N ALA A 112 -6.46 -1.00 -3.37
CA ALA A 112 -7.90 -1.20 -3.27
C ALA A 112 -8.55 -1.65 -4.60
N GLY A 113 -7.78 -1.73 -5.70
CA GLY A 113 -8.26 -2.24 -6.98
C GLY A 113 -9.22 -1.28 -7.69
N ASP A 114 -10.43 -1.72 -7.99
CA ASP A 114 -11.44 -0.94 -8.73
C ASP A 114 -12.38 -0.11 -7.83
N LEU A 115 -12.16 -0.14 -6.51
CA LEU A 115 -12.93 0.67 -5.58
C LEU A 115 -12.75 2.17 -5.87
N LYS A 116 -13.80 2.95 -5.62
CA LYS A 116 -13.76 4.41 -5.72
C LYS A 116 -13.21 5.06 -4.46
N ASP A 117 -13.49 4.45 -3.33
CA ASP A 117 -13.08 4.90 -2.02
C ASP A 117 -12.95 3.72 -1.04
N VAL A 118 -12.24 3.97 0.06
CA VAL A 118 -12.19 3.11 1.23
C VAL A 118 -12.56 3.92 2.47
N LEU A 119 -13.47 3.40 3.28
CA LEU A 119 -13.83 3.98 4.56
C LEU A 119 -12.86 3.50 5.64
N ILE A 120 -12.39 4.41 6.48
CA ILE A 120 -11.59 4.11 7.66
C ILE A 120 -12.42 4.40 8.91
N GLU A 121 -12.40 3.48 9.87
CA GLU A 121 -12.98 3.64 11.20
C GLU A 121 -11.88 3.53 12.26
N ASP A 122 -11.83 4.48 13.21
CA ASP A 122 -11.00 4.37 14.40
C ASP A 122 -11.75 3.60 15.49
N LEU A 123 -11.34 2.35 15.73
CA LEU A 123 -12.01 1.44 16.65
C LEU A 123 -11.86 1.84 18.12
N ARG A 124 -10.92 2.73 18.42
CA ARG A 124 -10.73 3.27 19.77
C ARG A 124 -11.74 4.38 20.07
N LYS A 125 -12.34 4.97 19.04
CA LYS A 125 -13.26 6.12 19.13
C LYS A 125 -14.52 5.83 18.30
N PRO A 126 -15.47 5.05 18.85
CA PRO A 126 -16.70 4.68 18.14
C PRO A 126 -17.38 5.90 17.48
N GLY A 127 -17.75 5.74 16.20
CA GLY A 127 -18.35 6.81 15.38
C GLY A 127 -17.34 7.71 14.65
N THR A 128 -16.05 7.58 14.92
CA THR A 128 -15.01 8.31 14.18
C THR A 128 -14.68 7.57 12.88
N THR A 129 -15.17 8.10 11.76
CA THR A 129 -14.92 7.55 10.42
C THR A 129 -14.55 8.63 9.42
N TRP A 130 -13.84 8.25 8.36
CA TRP A 130 -13.59 9.10 7.20
C TRP A 130 -13.33 8.27 5.95
N SER A 131 -13.74 8.77 4.78
CA SER A 131 -13.50 8.12 3.49
C SER A 131 -12.21 8.64 2.86
N VAL A 132 -11.49 7.76 2.17
CA VAL A 132 -10.27 8.07 1.40
C VAL A 132 -10.51 7.65 -0.03
N VAL A 133 -10.32 8.58 -0.97
CA VAL A 133 -10.48 8.34 -2.40
C VAL A 133 -9.40 7.38 -2.89
N VAL A 134 -9.81 6.45 -3.75
CA VAL A 134 -8.91 5.54 -4.47
C VAL A 134 -8.60 6.17 -5.83
N VAL A 135 -7.31 6.39 -6.10
CA VAL A 135 -6.80 6.91 -7.38
C VAL A 135 -5.90 5.84 -7.99
N ASN A 136 -6.14 5.48 -9.24
CA ASN A 136 -5.41 4.42 -9.95
C ASN A 136 -5.31 3.10 -9.16
N GLY A 137 -6.37 2.78 -8.42
CA GLY A 137 -6.49 1.59 -7.58
C GLY A 137 -5.72 1.62 -6.26
N VAL A 138 -5.23 2.79 -5.86
CA VAL A 138 -4.51 3.01 -4.61
C VAL A 138 -5.16 4.13 -3.80
N ALA A 139 -5.36 3.91 -2.49
CA ALA A 139 -5.73 4.95 -1.53
C ALA A 139 -4.52 5.28 -0.64
N ASP A 140 -4.00 6.51 -0.75
CA ASP A 140 -3.04 7.04 0.22
C ASP A 140 -3.79 7.55 1.44
N LEU A 141 -3.72 6.80 2.56
CA LEU A 141 -4.45 7.15 3.78
C LEU A 141 -3.95 8.44 4.42
N THR A 142 -2.86 9.03 3.91
CA THR A 142 -2.26 10.28 4.38
C THR A 142 -2.37 11.45 3.41
N ALA A 143 -3.06 11.30 2.27
CA ALA A 143 -3.19 12.35 1.26
C ALA A 143 -3.70 13.70 1.83
N ASP A 144 -4.63 13.65 2.80
CA ASP A 144 -5.18 14.83 3.47
C ASP A 144 -4.40 15.27 4.73
N ARG A 145 -3.10 14.93 4.80
CA ARG A 145 -2.22 15.14 5.97
C ARG A 145 -2.71 14.48 7.27
N ARG A 146 -3.64 13.54 7.15
CA ARG A 146 -4.11 12.73 8.27
C ARG A 146 -3.13 11.58 8.47
N ILE A 147 -2.33 11.67 9.52
CA ILE A 147 -1.43 10.59 9.94
C ILE A 147 -2.16 9.76 10.98
N LEU A 148 -2.04 8.44 10.91
CA LEU A 148 -2.68 7.56 11.89
C LEU A 148 -1.93 7.59 13.22
N ASP A 149 -2.64 7.47 14.33
CA ASP A 149 -2.04 7.46 15.66
C ASP A 149 -1.26 6.17 15.96
N ARG A 150 -0.15 6.30 16.69
CA ARG A 150 0.58 5.18 17.30
C ARG A 150 -0.33 4.41 18.25
N GLY A 151 -0.26 3.08 18.22
CA GLY A 151 -1.17 2.20 18.96
C GLY A 151 -2.62 2.24 18.45
N GLY A 152 -2.89 2.92 17.33
CA GLY A 152 -4.22 3.03 16.76
C GLY A 152 -4.73 1.71 16.19
N HIS A 153 -6.02 1.43 16.36
CA HIS A 153 -6.70 0.26 15.82
C HIS A 153 -7.73 0.74 14.81
N TYR A 154 -7.58 0.31 13.57
CA TYR A 154 -8.38 0.83 12.45
C TYR A 154 -9.03 -0.29 11.67
N ARG A 155 -10.21 -0.01 11.13
CA ARG A 155 -10.89 -0.88 10.17
C ARG A 155 -11.01 -0.18 8.82
N LEU A 156 -10.61 -0.86 7.76
CA LEU A 156 -10.90 -0.52 6.38
C LEU A 156 -12.21 -1.20 5.96
N VAL A 157 -13.09 -0.47 5.28
CA VAL A 157 -14.35 -0.97 4.73
C VAL A 157 -14.51 -0.48 3.29
N GLY A 158 -14.87 -1.38 2.37
CA GLY A 158 -15.09 -1.03 0.96
C GLY A 158 -15.34 -2.26 0.09
N GLY A 159 -16.22 -2.14 -0.91
CA GLY A 159 -16.55 -3.25 -1.82
C GLY A 159 -17.10 -4.49 -1.14
N GLY A 160 -17.82 -4.34 -0.02
CA GLY A 160 -18.31 -5.46 0.79
C GLY A 160 -17.24 -6.19 1.61
N ARG A 161 -15.99 -5.71 1.60
CA ARG A 161 -14.86 -6.27 2.36
C ARG A 161 -14.56 -5.43 3.59
N THR A 162 -13.97 -6.07 4.60
CA THR A 162 -13.47 -5.43 5.82
C THR A 162 -12.09 -5.96 6.17
N LEU A 163 -11.21 -5.10 6.68
CA LEU A 163 -9.87 -5.43 7.15
C LEU A 163 -9.56 -4.63 8.41
N VAL A 164 -9.14 -5.28 9.49
CA VAL A 164 -8.70 -4.61 10.73
C VAL A 164 -7.19 -4.67 10.86
N PHE A 165 -6.55 -3.54 11.13
CA PHE A 165 -5.09 -3.43 11.32
C PHE A 165 -4.76 -2.49 12.48
N GLN A 166 -3.55 -2.63 13.00
CA GLN A 166 -3.02 -1.78 14.07
C GLN A 166 -1.83 -0.96 13.57
N ILE A 167 -1.67 0.25 14.09
CA ILE A 167 -0.42 1.01 14.00
C ILE A 167 0.42 0.74 15.24
N GLY A 168 1.66 0.30 15.07
CA GLY A 168 2.55 0.00 16.20
C GLY A 168 2.78 1.21 17.12
N LEU A 169 3.09 0.95 18.39
CA LEU A 169 3.44 2.00 19.35
C LEU A 169 4.71 2.76 18.95
N GLU A 170 5.65 2.07 18.29
CA GLU A 170 6.90 2.64 17.78
C GLU A 170 6.83 3.00 16.28
N ALA A 171 5.62 3.09 15.72
CA ALA A 171 5.45 3.38 14.30
C ALA A 171 6.01 4.75 13.93
N THR A 172 6.79 4.79 12.85
CA THR A 172 7.48 6.00 12.39
C THR A 172 6.63 6.82 11.42
N ASP A 173 6.86 8.13 11.43
CA ASP A 173 6.35 9.10 10.44
C ASP A 173 7.33 9.35 9.29
N ALA A 174 8.56 8.83 9.41
CA ALA A 174 9.58 8.98 8.40
C ALA A 174 9.14 8.36 7.07
N PRO A 175 9.58 8.92 5.93
CA PRO A 175 9.38 8.28 4.63
C PRO A 175 9.98 6.87 4.64
N LEU A 176 9.16 5.86 4.35
CA LEU A 176 9.59 4.48 4.18
C LEU A 176 9.35 4.02 2.74
N PRO A 177 10.16 3.06 2.24
CA PRO A 177 9.86 2.34 1.00
C PRO A 177 8.42 1.87 0.95
N LEU A 178 7.81 1.86 -0.24
CA LEU A 178 6.40 1.50 -0.43
C LEU A 178 6.10 0.10 0.12
N LEU A 179 7.04 -0.84 -0.02
CA LEU A 179 6.94 -2.21 0.51
C LEU A 179 6.73 -2.30 2.03
N LEU A 180 7.10 -1.28 2.79
CA LEU A 180 6.96 -1.24 4.26
C LEU A 180 5.70 -0.51 4.72
N ARG A 181 4.91 0.03 3.79
CA ARG A 181 3.74 0.85 4.10
C ARG A 181 2.49 0.43 3.35
N VAL A 182 2.53 -0.63 2.53
CA VAL A 182 1.36 -1.05 1.75
C VAL A 182 0.48 -2.05 2.52
N ILE A 183 -0.82 -1.95 2.29
CA ILE A 183 -1.85 -2.91 2.68
C ILE A 183 -2.56 -3.38 1.40
N ARG A 184 -2.79 -4.69 1.25
CA ARG A 184 -3.66 -5.23 0.18
C ARG A 184 -5.07 -5.39 0.72
N PHE A 185 -6.06 -4.78 0.07
CA PHE A 185 -7.46 -4.74 0.50
C PHE A 185 -8.38 -5.45 -0.49
#